data_AF-A0A950HPV7-F1
#
_entry.id   AF-A0A950HPV7-F1
#
_cell.length_a   1.000
_cell.length_b   1.000
_cell.length_c   1.000
_cell.angle_alpha   90.00
_cell.angle_beta   90.00
_cell.angle_gamma   90.00
#
_symmetry.space_group_name_H-M   'P 1'
#
loop_
_entity.id
_entity.type
_entity.pdbx_description
1 polymer ?
#
loop_
_entity_poly.entity_id
_entity_poly.type
_entity_poly.pdbx_seq_one_letter_code
_entity_poly.pdbx_strand_id
1 'polypeptide(L)' 'MTDLGSHFPKGLPIHLYHGDTDETVPFAHLGLYAKAIPQATVRPLKGRDHQLNDDMSEVARDIMRLG' A
#
# COMPACT_ATOMS: atom_id res chain seq x y z
N MET A 1 -14.98 3.06 14.49
CA MET A 1 -13.71 2.81 13.79
C MET A 1 -13.92 1.62 12.89
N THR A 2 -13.62 1.74 11.60
CA THR A 2 -13.83 0.68 10.61
C THR A 2 -12.78 -0.41 10.81
N ASP A 3 -13.23 -1.62 11.16
CA ASP A 3 -12.38 -2.80 11.29
C ASP A 3 -12.28 -3.53 9.94
N LEU A 4 -11.76 -2.83 8.92
CA LEU A 4 -11.63 -3.39 7.57
C LEU A 4 -10.69 -4.60 7.58
N GLY A 5 -9.62 -4.53 8.37
CA GLY A 5 -8.63 -5.60 8.55
C GLY A 5 -9.24 -6.94 8.96
N SER A 6 -10.24 -6.98 9.84
CA SER A 6 -10.86 -8.23 10.30
C SER A 6 -11.64 -9.00 9.21
N HIS A 7 -12.00 -8.34 8.11
CA HIS A 7 -12.78 -8.95 7.04
C HIS A 7 -11.93 -9.79 6.08
N PHE A 8 -10.59 -9.68 6.17
CA PHE A 8 -9.69 -10.47 5.34
C PHE A 8 -9.39 -11.85 5.97
N PRO A 9 -9.12 -12.88 5.15
CA PRO A 9 -8.62 -14.16 5.64
C PRO A 9 -7.39 -13.98 6.54
N LYS A 10 -7.32 -14.77 7.61
CA LYS A 10 -6.15 -14.79 8.49
C LYS A 10 -4.91 -15.19 7.69
N GLY A 11 -3.85 -14.41 7.84
CA GLY A 11 -2.55 -14.68 7.20
C GLY A 11 -2.46 -14.23 5.73
N LEU A 12 -3.50 -13.61 5.15
CA LEU A 12 -3.40 -13.02 3.82
C LEU A 12 -2.38 -11.86 3.83
N PRO A 13 -1.28 -11.92 3.05
CA PRO A 13 -0.36 -10.79 2.92
C PRO A 13 -1.05 -9.64 2.20
N ILE A 14 -1.08 -8.47 2.83
CA ILE A 14 -1.63 -7.23 2.24
C ILE A 14 -0.50 -6.22 2.16
N HIS A 15 -0.28 -5.65 0.98
CA HIS A 15 0.72 -4.62 0.73
C HIS A 15 0.03 -3.36 0.21
N LEU A 16 0.33 -2.21 0.81
CA LEU A 16 -0.23 -0.92 0.41
C LEU A 16 0.90 -0.03 -0.11
N TYR A 17 0.86 0.36 -1.37
CA TYR A 17 1.83 1.26 -2.00
C TYR A 17 1.18 2.62 -2.21
N HIS A 18 1.89 3.70 -1.87
CA HIS A 18 1.44 5.07 -2.17
C HIS A 18 2.66 5.94 -2.46
N GLY A 19 2.62 6.67 -3.56
CA GLY A 19 3.66 7.62 -3.93
C GLY A 19 3.51 8.98 -3.26
N ASP A 20 4.57 9.53 -2.66
CA ASP A 20 4.49 10.82 -1.94
C ASP A 20 4.35 12.05 -2.85
N THR A 21 4.42 11.87 -4.18
CA THR A 21 4.12 12.89 -5.19
C THR A 21 2.82 12.61 -5.94
N ASP A 22 1.93 11.80 -5.38
CA ASP A 22 0.57 11.60 -5.89
C ASP A 22 -0.28 12.88 -5.73
N GLU A 23 -0.61 13.52 -6.85
CA GLU A 23 -1.47 14.72 -6.91
C GLU A 23 -2.97 14.38 -6.99
N THR A 24 -3.33 13.11 -7.23
CA THR A 24 -4.72 12.64 -7.35
C THR A 24 -5.29 12.24 -5.99
N VAL A 25 -4.52 11.48 -5.20
CA VAL A 25 -4.91 11.02 -3.87
C VAL A 25 -3.90 11.51 -2.83
N PRO A 26 -4.33 12.28 -1.81
CA PRO A 26 -3.43 12.75 -0.77
C PRO A 26 -2.67 11.61 -0.09
N PHE A 27 -1.35 11.75 0.03
CA PHE A 27 -0.48 10.75 0.66
C PHE A 27 -0.92 10.37 2.10
N ALA A 28 -1.59 11.28 2.81
CA ALA A 28 -2.16 11.01 4.14
C ALA A 28 -3.18 9.86 4.15
N HIS A 29 -3.80 9.52 3.02
CA HIS A 29 -4.75 8.41 2.92
C HIS A 29 -4.08 7.05 3.16
N LEU A 30 -2.80 6.90 2.85
CA LEU A 30 -2.03 5.71 3.21
C LEU A 30 -2.10 5.43 4.73
N GLY A 31 -2.06 6.49 5.54
CA GLY A 31 -2.21 6.41 6.99
C GLY A 31 -3.61 6.01 7.45
N LEU A 32 -4.66 6.34 6.68
CA LEU A 32 -6.03 5.89 6.96
C LEU A 32 -6.16 4.38 6.73
N TYR A 33 -5.61 3.88 5.63
CA TYR A 33 -5.62 2.44 5.33
C TYR A 33 -4.74 1.63 6.27
N ALA A 34 -3.56 2.14 6.65
CA ALA A 34 -2.70 1.51 7.65
C ALA A 34 -3.42 1.33 9.01
N LYS A 35 -4.25 2.31 9.40
CA LYS A 35 -5.08 2.20 10.62
C LYS A 35 -6.24 1.21 10.45
N ALA A 36 -6.86 1.18 9.27
CA ALA A 36 -8.00 0.31 9.00
C ALA A 36 -7.59 -1.16 8.77
N ILE A 37 -6.35 -1.41 8.34
CA ILE A 37 -5.79 -2.73 8.06
C ILE A 37 -4.43 -2.87 8.77
N PRO A 38 -4.41 -3.05 10.11
CA PRO A 38 -3.17 -3.03 10.88
C PRO A 38 -2.16 -4.11 10.50
N GLN A 39 -2.61 -5.20 9.87
CA GLN A 39 -1.75 -6.28 9.38
C GLN A 39 -1.11 -6.00 8.02
N ALA A 40 -1.45 -4.89 7.34
CA ALA A 40 -0.88 -4.57 6.04
C ALA A 40 0.59 -4.12 6.14
N THR A 41 1.41 -4.53 5.18
CA THR A 41 2.73 -3.95 4.95
C THR A 41 2.57 -2.65 4.17
N VAL A 42 2.95 -1.54 4.79
CA VAL A 42 2.84 -0.20 4.22
C VAL A 42 4.13 0.16 3.47
N ARG A 43 4.01 0.64 2.24
CA ARG A 43 5.10 0.95 1.32
C ARG A 43 4.95 2.40 0.82
N PRO A 44 5.38 3.38 1.63
CA PRO A 44 5.48 4.76 1.16
C PRO A 44 6.63 4.86 0.15
N LEU A 45 6.35 5.40 -1.03
CA LEU A 45 7.34 5.48 -2.12
C LEU A 45 7.67 6.93 -2.43
N LYS A 46 8.95 7.29 -2.24
CA LYS A 46 9.44 8.65 -2.47
C LYS A 46 9.54 8.96 -3.98
N GLY A 47 9.03 10.11 -4.40
CA GLY A 47 9.08 10.60 -5.78
C GLY A 47 8.23 9.80 -6.76
N ARG A 48 7.24 9.04 -6.26
CA ARG A 48 6.31 8.27 -7.07
C ARG A 48 4.98 9.02 -7.16
N ASP A 49 4.45 9.13 -8.37
CA ASP A 49 3.13 9.70 -8.62
C ASP A 49 2.01 8.67 -8.38
N HIS A 50 0.79 9.02 -8.82
CA HIS A 50 -0.40 8.19 -8.71
C HIS A 50 -0.26 6.82 -9.41
N GLN A 51 0.51 6.75 -10.51
CA GLN A 51 0.77 5.53 -11.27
C GLN A 51 2.15 4.93 -10.95
N LEU A 52 2.79 5.39 -9.88
CA LEU A 52 4.16 5.03 -9.49
C LEU A 52 5.20 5.34 -10.59
N ASN A 53 4.98 6.40 -11.36
CA ASN A 53 5.74 6.82 -12.53
C ASN A 53 5.71 5.78 -13.66
N ASP A 54 4.59 5.06 -13.81
CA ASP A 54 4.41 3.94 -14.75
C ASP A 54 5.44 2.80 -14.56
N ASP A 55 6.08 2.73 -13.39
CA ASP A 55 7.11 1.76 -13.05
C ASP A 55 6.64 0.87 -11.89
N MET A 56 6.18 -0.33 -12.24
CA MET A 56 5.71 -1.33 -11.27
C MET A 56 6.84 -2.22 -10.71
N SER A 57 8.11 -1.87 -10.93
CA SER A 57 9.23 -2.76 -10.56
C SER A 57 9.33 -2.99 -9.05
N GLU A 58 9.02 -1.99 -8.21
CA GLU A 58 8.88 -2.17 -6.76
C GLU A 58 7.86 -3.25 -6.41
N VAL A 59 6.66 -3.16 -6.98
CA VAL A 59 5.55 -4.09 -6.73
C VAL A 59 5.92 -5.49 -7.19
N ALA A 60 6.47 -5.62 -8.40
CA ALA A 60 6.92 -6.90 -8.94
C ALA A 60 8.01 -7.54 -8.06
N ARG A 61 9.00 -6.77 -7.59
CA ARG A 61 10.05 -7.25 -6.68
C ARG A 61 9.48 -7.81 -5.38
N ASP A 62 8.46 -7.16 -4.82
CA ASP A 62 7.84 -7.65 -3.58
C ASP A 62 7.00 -8.89 -3.81
N ILE A 63 6.25 -8.98 -4.92
CA ILE A 63 5.52 -10.20 -5.30
C ILE A 63 6.49 -11.38 -5.44
N MET A 64 7.63 -11.18 -6.12
CA MET A 64 8.65 -12.23 -6.27
C MET A 64 9.27 -12.69 -4.95
N ARG A 65 9.21 -11.89 -3.87
CA ARG A 65 9.72 -12.27 -2.54
C ARG A 65 8.69 -13.02 -1.69
N LEU A 66 7.43 -13.11 -2.13
CA LEU A 66 6.37 -13.85 -1.45
C LEU A 66 6.31 -15.33 -1.87
N GLY A 67 7.04 -15.72 -2.93
CA GLY A 67 7.14 -17.08 -3.45
C GLY A 67 8.42 -17.79 -3.04
#